data_AF-A0A0C3IPR0-F1
#
_entry.id   AF-A0A0C3IPR0-F1
#
_cell.length_a   1.000
_cell.length_b   1.000
_cell.length_c   1.000
_cell.angle_alpha   90.00
_cell.angle_beta   90.00
_cell.angle_gamma   90.00
#
_symmetry.space_group_name_H-M   'P 1'
#
loop_
_entity.id
_entity.type
_entity.pdbx_description
1 polymer ?
#
loop_
_entity_poly.entity_id
_entity_poly.type
_entity_poly.pdbx_seq_one_letter_code
_entity_poly.pdbx_strand_id
1 'polypeptide(L)'
;MGQPVYGAYKHVNHKVKPVPGVYPEDAQVHHQFPEDPLASLTPLTCHPPVFVPTKKLTQECLTSMKVNADGFLWPEEEKLFSHVMKLNEHALAFDESERRNFCSNYFSPYIIPVLPHKPWEFCNIPIPPGI
;
A
#
# COMPACT_ATOMS: atom_id res chain seq x y z
N MET A 1 16.05 -28.40 33.84
CA MET A 1 15.09 -27.80 32.90
C MET A 1 15.79 -27.71 31.55
N GLY A 2 15.40 -28.53 30.58
CA GLY A 2 16.07 -28.59 29.27
C GLY A 2 15.61 -27.45 28.36
N GLN A 3 16.56 -26.77 27.70
CA GLN A 3 16.23 -25.76 26.70
C GLN A 3 15.64 -26.43 25.45
N PRO A 4 14.59 -25.86 24.83
CA PRO A 4 14.02 -26.44 23.62
C PRO A 4 15.00 -26.31 22.45
N VAL A 5 15.35 -27.45 21.85
CA VAL A 5 16.10 -27.52 20.59
C VAL A 5 15.15 -27.14 19.46
N TYR A 6 15.40 -26.03 18.78
CA TYR A 6 14.57 -25.58 17.66
C TYR A 6 14.91 -26.39 16.40
N GLY A 7 14.12 -27.42 16.10
CA GLY A 7 14.10 -28.04 14.78
C GLY A 7 13.57 -27.05 13.71
N ALA A 8 13.85 -27.32 12.43
CA ALA A 8 13.49 -26.43 11.31
C ALA A 8 11.97 -26.15 11.18
N TYR A 9 11.10 -26.93 11.84
CA TYR A 9 9.65 -26.77 11.81
C TYR A 9 9.02 -26.91 13.21
N LYS A 10 7.97 -26.12 13.48
CA LYS A 10 7.14 -26.28 14.69
C LYS A 10 6.36 -27.59 14.64
N HIS A 11 6.49 -28.40 15.67
CA HIS A 11 5.70 -29.64 15.82
C HIS A 11 4.20 -29.34 15.94
N VAL A 12 3.37 -30.28 15.49
CA VAL A 12 1.89 -30.13 15.44
C VAL A 12 1.31 -29.86 16.82
N ASN A 13 1.84 -30.48 17.88
CA ASN A 13 1.44 -30.25 19.27
C ASN A 13 1.74 -28.82 19.77
N HIS A 14 2.64 -28.09 19.10
CA HIS A 14 2.96 -26.69 19.39
C HIS A 14 2.27 -25.71 18.42
N LYS A 15 1.41 -26.22 17.53
CA LYS A 15 0.67 -25.38 16.58
C LYS A 15 -0.48 -24.69 17.31
N VAL A 16 -0.52 -23.37 17.24
CA VAL A 16 -1.58 -22.55 17.85
C VAL A 16 -2.40 -21.93 16.72
N LYS A 17 -3.74 -22.01 16.81
CA LYS A 17 -4.65 -21.37 15.85
C LYS A 17 -5.31 -20.15 16.50
N PRO A 18 -5.38 -19.00 15.81
CA PRO A 18 -6.17 -17.88 16.28
C PRO A 18 -7.65 -18.29 16.38
N VAL A 19 -8.35 -17.78 17.38
CA VAL A 19 -9.79 -17.94 17.48
C VAL A 19 -10.44 -17.00 16.45
N PRO A 20 -11.37 -17.49 15.59
CA PRO A 20 -12.13 -16.61 14.71
C PRO A 20 -12.89 -15.56 15.55
N GLY A 21 -12.68 -14.28 15.24
CA GLY A 21 -13.30 -13.16 15.93
C GLY A 21 -13.55 -12.00 14.97
N VAL A 22 -14.37 -11.02 15.40
CA VAL A 22 -14.59 -9.78 14.65
C VAL A 22 -13.34 -8.89 14.79
N TYR A 23 -12.98 -8.18 13.72
CA TYR A 23 -11.89 -7.22 13.76
C TYR A 23 -12.23 -6.10 14.76
N PRO A 24 -11.36 -5.79 15.73
CA PRO A 24 -11.73 -4.90 16.82
C PRO A 24 -11.74 -3.44 16.34
N GLU A 25 -12.78 -2.69 16.73
CA GLU A 25 -13.03 -1.32 16.24
C GLU A 25 -11.92 -0.34 16.64
N ASP A 26 -11.32 -0.53 17.81
CA ASP A 26 -10.20 0.28 18.31
C ASP A 26 -8.92 0.10 17.48
N ALA A 27 -8.79 -1.01 16.74
CA ALA A 27 -7.69 -1.22 15.79
C ALA A 27 -8.00 -0.70 14.38
N GLN A 28 -9.19 -0.16 14.13
CA GLN A 28 -9.58 0.32 12.82
C GLN A 28 -8.75 1.54 12.40
N VAL A 29 -8.24 1.51 11.16
CA VAL A 29 -7.59 2.68 10.58
C VAL A 29 -8.65 3.69 10.16
N HIS A 30 -8.60 4.87 10.76
CA HIS A 30 -9.43 6.00 10.38
C HIS A 30 -8.71 6.83 9.33
N HIS A 31 -9.40 7.08 8.21
CA HIS A 31 -8.94 7.97 7.16
C HIS A 31 -9.66 9.32 7.29
N GLN A 32 -8.90 10.40 7.35
CA GLN A 32 -9.40 11.77 7.48
C GLN A 32 -8.68 12.68 6.49
N PHE A 33 -9.40 13.70 6.01
CA PHE A 33 -8.84 14.76 5.19
C PHE A 33 -8.81 16.04 6.04
N PRO A 34 -7.68 16.35 6.69
CA PRO A 34 -7.60 17.54 7.54
C PRO A 34 -7.75 18.85 6.74
N GLU A 35 -7.39 18.80 5.46
CA GLU A 35 -7.48 19.89 4.50
C GLU A 35 -8.14 19.37 3.22
N ASP A 36 -8.76 20.26 2.44
CA ASP A 36 -9.30 19.92 1.13
C ASP A 36 -8.15 19.56 0.17
N PRO A 37 -8.05 18.30 -0.30
CA PRO A 37 -6.96 17.86 -1.17
C PRO A 37 -6.98 18.55 -2.53
N LEU A 38 -8.11 19.15 -2.93
CA LEU A 38 -8.26 19.83 -4.22
C LEU A 38 -7.93 21.33 -4.15
N ALA A 39 -7.81 21.89 -2.95
CA ALA A 39 -7.59 23.33 -2.77
C ALA A 39 -6.27 23.84 -3.35
N SER A 40 -5.26 22.96 -3.51
CA SER A 40 -3.96 23.31 -4.09
C SER A 40 -3.88 23.15 -5.61
N LEU A 41 -4.95 22.67 -6.26
CA LEU A 41 -4.94 22.43 -7.71
C LEU A 41 -4.90 23.73 -8.49
N THR A 42 -3.88 23.86 -9.34
CA THR A 42 -3.77 24.96 -10.30
C THR A 42 -4.80 24.79 -11.43
N PRO A 43 -5.50 25.85 -11.84
CA PRO A 43 -6.42 25.79 -12.97
C PRO A 43 -5.65 25.45 -14.25
N LEU A 44 -6.25 24.60 -15.09
CA LEU A 44 -5.65 24.20 -16.36
C LEU A 44 -5.82 25.31 -17.40
N THR A 45 -4.76 25.56 -18.17
CA THR A 45 -4.81 26.44 -19.34
C THR A 45 -5.47 25.71 -20.51
N CYS A 46 -6.31 26.42 -21.28
CA CYS A 46 -6.87 25.92 -22.54
C CYS A 46 -5.80 25.79 -23.65
N HIS A 47 -4.66 26.47 -23.49
CA HIS A 47 -3.55 26.45 -24.42
C HIS A 47 -2.29 26.01 -23.68
N PRO A 48 -2.06 24.69 -23.52
CA PRO A 48 -0.89 24.18 -22.85
C PRO A 48 0.39 24.54 -23.63
N PRO A 49 1.45 24.98 -22.95
CA PRO A 49 2.72 25.24 -23.59
C PRO A 49 3.36 23.93 -24.11
N VAL A 50 4.27 24.06 -25.07
CA VAL A 50 5.07 22.92 -25.53
C VAL A 50 5.87 22.36 -24.35
N PHE A 51 5.89 21.04 -24.22
CA PHE A 51 6.62 20.37 -23.15
C PHE A 51 8.11 20.67 -23.22
N VAL A 52 8.69 20.99 -22.06
CA VAL A 52 10.13 21.19 -21.88
C VAL A 52 10.58 20.24 -20.76
N PRO A 53 11.52 19.32 -21.02
CA PRO A 53 12.04 18.40 -20.01
C PRO A 53 12.56 19.15 -18.78
N THR A 54 12.22 18.64 -17.60
CA THR A 54 12.66 19.18 -16.31
C THR A 54 13.56 18.15 -15.63
N LYS A 55 14.24 18.54 -14.53
CA LYS A 55 15.15 17.66 -13.80
C LYS A 55 14.51 16.33 -13.37
N LYS A 56 13.21 16.35 -13.02
CA LYS A 56 12.44 15.16 -12.61
C LYS A 56 11.69 14.53 -13.77
N LEU A 57 10.96 15.34 -14.54
CA LEU A 57 10.18 14.85 -15.67
C LEU A 57 11.00 14.94 -16.97
N THR A 58 11.67 13.85 -17.33
CA THR A 58 12.42 13.74 -18.60
C THR A 58 11.51 13.26 -19.74
N GLN A 59 11.98 13.43 -20.98
CA GLN A 59 11.26 12.95 -22.16
C GLN A 59 11.10 11.41 -22.15
N GLU A 60 12.10 10.70 -21.63
CA GLU A 60 12.07 9.23 -21.51
C GLU A 60 10.98 8.77 -20.54
N CYS A 61 10.81 9.47 -19.41
CA CYS A 61 9.73 9.22 -18.45
C CYS A 61 8.34 9.41 -19.08
N LEU A 62 8.13 10.46 -19.88
CA LEU A 62 6.85 10.65 -20.57
C LEU A 62 6.61 9.58 -21.64
N THR A 63 7.67 9.18 -22.35
CA THR A 63 7.57 8.16 -23.41
C THR A 63 7.25 6.79 -22.81
N SER A 64 7.79 6.47 -21.63
CA SER A 64 7.53 5.20 -20.95
C SER A 64 6.10 5.06 -20.45
N MET A 65 5.40 6.17 -20.16
CA MET A 65 3.98 6.17 -19.77
C MET A 65 3.04 5.74 -20.90
N LYS A 66 3.47 5.79 -22.17
CA LYS A 66 2.66 5.39 -23.34
C LYS A 66 1.25 6.02 -23.35
N VAL A 67 1.19 7.32 -23.07
CA VAL A 67 -0.05 8.09 -22.82
C VAL A 67 -1.10 7.92 -23.92
N ASN A 68 -0.68 7.79 -25.18
CA ASN A 68 -1.58 7.61 -26.31
C ASN A 68 -1.22 6.38 -27.17
N ALA A 69 -1.08 5.20 -26.54
CA ALA A 69 -0.78 3.97 -27.26
C ALA A 69 -1.84 3.61 -28.33
N ASP A 70 -3.11 3.90 -28.04
CA ASP A 70 -4.25 3.54 -28.89
C ASP A 70 -4.68 4.67 -29.84
N GLY A 71 -4.02 5.84 -29.80
CA GLY A 71 -4.36 6.99 -30.64
C GLY A 71 -5.70 7.66 -30.28
N PHE A 72 -6.22 7.43 -29.07
CA PHE A 72 -7.47 8.02 -28.58
C PHE A 72 -7.38 9.54 -28.37
N LEU A 73 -6.24 10.02 -27.85
CA LEU A 73 -6.06 11.43 -27.50
C LEU A 73 -5.69 12.28 -28.72
N TRP A 74 -6.19 13.51 -28.75
CA TRP A 74 -5.78 14.50 -29.74
C TRP A 74 -4.40 15.08 -29.40
N PRO A 75 -3.66 15.62 -30.38
CA PRO A 75 -2.35 16.22 -30.13
C PRO A 75 -2.36 17.31 -29.06
N GLU A 76 -3.45 18.08 -28.96
CA GLU A 76 -3.65 19.10 -27.92
C GLU A 76 -3.89 18.49 -26.54
N GLU A 77 -4.57 17.35 -26.45
CA GLU A 77 -4.81 16.63 -25.20
C GLU A 77 -3.54 15.96 -24.69
N GLU A 78 -2.71 15.41 -25.58
CA GLU A 78 -1.38 14.90 -25.21
C GLU A 78 -0.48 16.00 -24.64
N LYS A 79 -0.51 17.19 -25.25
CA LYS A 79 0.20 18.38 -24.74
C LYS A 79 -0.34 18.78 -23.37
N LEU A 80 -1.65 18.79 -23.20
CA LEU A 80 -2.29 19.10 -21.92
C LEU A 80 -1.88 18.12 -20.83
N PHE A 81 -1.88 16.82 -21.12
CA PHE A 81 -1.43 15.79 -20.20
C PHE A 81 0.02 16.01 -19.77
N SER A 82 0.91 16.27 -20.74
CA SER A 82 2.32 16.58 -20.47
C SER A 82 2.46 17.82 -19.57
N HIS A 83 1.59 18.82 -19.77
CA HIS A 83 1.55 20.02 -18.92
C HIS A 83 1.07 19.71 -17.50
N VAL A 84 0.02 18.89 -17.33
CA VAL A 84 -0.47 18.44 -16.01
C VAL A 84 0.62 17.68 -15.25
N MET A 85 1.33 16.78 -15.93
CA MET A 85 2.44 16.05 -15.32
C MET A 85 3.57 16.97 -14.86
N LYS A 86 3.87 18.01 -15.66
CA LYS A 86 4.85 19.02 -15.27
C LYS A 86 4.42 19.82 -14.04
N LEU A 87 3.16 20.23 -13.95
CA LEU A 87 2.63 20.95 -12.78
C LEU A 87 2.72 20.11 -11.50
N ASN A 88 2.62 18.78 -11.64
CA ASN A 88 2.61 17.84 -10.53
C ASN A 88 3.94 17.08 -10.38
N GLU A 89 5.03 17.54 -10.97
CA GLU A 89 6.28 16.77 -11.07
C GLU A 89 6.88 16.37 -9.71
N HIS A 90 6.58 17.13 -8.65
CA HIS A 90 7.05 16.84 -7.29
C HIS A 90 6.27 15.72 -6.59
N ALA A 91 5.07 15.40 -7.06
CA ALA A 91 4.26 14.31 -6.55
C ALA A 91 4.56 12.97 -7.25
N LEU A 92 5.20 13.02 -8.43
CA LEU A 92 5.59 11.84 -9.18
C LEU A 92 6.90 11.27 -8.65
N ALA A 93 6.98 9.94 -8.60
CA ALA A 93 8.19 9.20 -8.25
C ALA A 93 8.53 8.26 -9.41
N PHE A 94 9.65 8.51 -10.09
CA PHE A 94 10.12 7.68 -11.21
C PHE A 94 11.20 6.68 -10.80
N ASP A 95 11.86 6.95 -9.67
CA ASP A 95 12.85 6.07 -9.05
C ASP A 95 12.46 5.74 -7.61
N GLU A 96 12.94 4.61 -7.09
CA GLU A 96 12.68 4.20 -5.70
C GLU A 96 13.23 5.21 -4.69
N SER A 97 14.31 5.92 -5.03
CA SER A 97 14.87 6.99 -4.19
C SER A 97 13.93 8.18 -4.02
N GLU A 98 12.98 8.36 -4.93
CA GLU A 98 11.98 9.43 -4.89
C GLU A 98 10.70 9.02 -4.16
N ARG A 99 10.59 7.74 -3.77
CA ARG A 99 9.42 7.21 -3.07
C ARG A 99 9.27 7.90 -1.71
N ARG A 100 8.21 8.69 -1.56
CA ARG A 100 7.83 9.33 -0.30
C ARG A 100 6.82 8.49 0.48
N ASN A 101 6.71 8.80 1.77
CA ASN A 101 5.66 8.27 2.63
C ASN A 101 4.40 9.13 2.54
N PHE A 102 3.25 8.51 2.79
CA PHE A 102 1.98 9.22 2.93
C PHE A 102 2.01 10.18 4.13
N CYS A 103 1.18 11.23 4.07
CA CYS A 103 1.01 12.16 5.17
C CYS A 103 0.45 11.42 6.40
N SER A 104 1.14 11.48 7.54
CA SER A 104 0.71 10.82 8.77
C SER A 104 -0.61 11.35 9.32
N ASN A 105 -1.01 12.56 8.94
CA ASN A 105 -2.24 13.19 9.44
C ASN A 105 -3.49 12.65 8.75
N TYR A 106 -3.34 11.91 7.64
CA TYR A 106 -4.46 11.34 6.90
C TYR A 106 -4.95 10.04 7.53
N PHE A 107 -4.05 9.26 8.13
CA PHE A 107 -4.36 7.92 8.63
C PHE A 107 -4.02 7.81 10.10
N SER A 108 -4.92 7.23 10.90
CA SER A 108 -4.55 6.82 12.25
C SER A 108 -3.42 5.76 12.21
N PRO A 109 -2.56 5.69 13.24
CA PRO A 109 -1.55 4.64 13.32
C PRO A 109 -2.18 3.25 13.21
N TYR A 110 -1.57 2.39 12.41
CA TYR A 110 -2.03 1.01 12.27
C TYR A 110 -1.77 0.24 13.58
N ILE A 111 -2.81 -0.34 14.15
CA ILE A 111 -2.71 -1.20 15.34
C ILE A 111 -2.86 -2.64 14.86
N ILE A 112 -1.88 -3.49 15.17
CA ILE A 112 -1.99 -4.94 14.91
C ILE A 112 -2.81 -5.53 16.07
N PRO A 113 -4.07 -5.96 15.86
CA PRO A 113 -4.87 -6.48 16.94
C PRO A 113 -4.32 -7.82 17.42
N VAL A 114 -4.18 -7.96 18.74
CA VAL A 114 -3.78 -9.23 19.36
C VAL A 114 -5.03 -10.02 19.66
N LEU A 115 -5.27 -11.08 18.89
CA LEU A 115 -6.41 -11.97 19.13
C LEU A 115 -6.07 -13.02 20.18
N PRO A 116 -7.01 -13.40 21.06
CA PRO A 116 -6.82 -14.52 21.96
C PRO A 116 -6.65 -15.80 21.13
N HIS A 117 -5.62 -16.56 21.48
CA HIS A 117 -5.32 -17.83 20.83
C HIS A 117 -5.75 -18.99 21.73
N LYS A 118 -6.36 -20.03 21.14
CA LYS A 118 -6.57 -21.29 21.84
C LYS A 118 -5.37 -22.20 21.59
N PRO A 119 -4.69 -22.69 22.66
CA PRO A 119 -3.76 -23.80 22.52
C PRO A 119 -4.46 -24.97 21.83
N TRP A 120 -3.73 -25.71 21.00
CA TRP A 120 -4.28 -26.91 20.39
C TRP A 120 -4.41 -27.99 21.46
N GLU A 121 -5.60 -28.08 22.06
CA GLU A 121 -5.97 -29.21 22.91
C GLU A 121 -6.15 -30.44 22.02
N PHE A 122 -5.21 -31.37 22.10
CA PHE A 122 -5.41 -32.69 21.56
C PHE A 122 -6.34 -33.44 22.52
N CYS A 123 -7.52 -33.85 22.08
CA CYS A 123 -8.31 -34.81 22.84
C CYS A 123 -7.42 -36.03 23.10
N ASN A 124 -7.25 -36.45 24.36
CA ASN A 124 -6.54 -37.68 24.66
C ASN A 124 -7.17 -38.80 23.82
N ILE A 125 -6.37 -39.42 22.94
CA ILE A 125 -6.80 -40.63 22.24
C ILE A 125 -7.14 -41.64 23.34
N PRO A 126 -8.37 -42.19 23.40
CA PRO A 126 -8.71 -43.18 24.40
C PRO A 126 -7.77 -44.37 24.23
N ILE A 127 -7.04 -44.69 25.30
CA ILE A 127 -6.18 -45.88 25.35
C ILE A 127 -7.14 -47.07 25.43
N PRO A 128 -7.08 -48.04 24.50
CA PRO A 128 -7.93 -49.22 24.57
C PRO A 128 -7.62 -50.00 25.87
N PRO A 129 -8.63 -50.56 26.54
CA PRO A 129 -8.40 -51.42 27.69
C PRO A 129 -7.52 -52.61 27.27
N GLY A 130 -6.48 -52.89 28.04
CA GLY A 130 -5.60 -54.04 27.81
C GLY A 130 -6.38 -55.36 27.96
N ILE A 131 -6.00 -56.35 27.14
CA ILE A 131 -6.47 -57.74 27.26
C ILE A 131 -5.87 -58.38 28.51
#